data_AF-A0A0L9Y6C5-F1
#
_entry.id   AF-A0A0L9Y6C5-F1
#
_cell.length_a   1.000
_cell.length_b   1.000
_cell.length_c   1.000
_cell.angle_alpha   90.00
_cell.angle_beta   90.00
_cell.angle_gamma   90.00
#
_symmetry.space_group_name_H-M   'P 1'
#
loop_
_entity.id
_entity.type
_entity.pdbx_description
1 polymer ?
#
loop_
_entity_poly.entity_id
_entity_poly.type
_entity_poly.pdbx_seq_one_letter_code
_entity_poly.pdbx_strand_id
1 'polypeptide(L)'
;MISIICPSPKGKDIAYTLKEELGCNLYIKEDNLECNSNAQNLCNDSEVNLVNNIFKANKFNLHNVTKHAVKYSDKIIFISSTGIAVRAITPFIASKDKDPGVVVIDLANNYSISLLSGHLGGANELTLEVAKILNNIPIITTATDNLGIVAPDILAKENNLIIEDLKKAKYISAILVNEKIIGLKDDYEKIDISKGYKKLNILEENSVWITNKIEENPALDYSKILRLIKKNLILGIGCRRDTPSEKLEECVRKHLLLNNLEIKAVKKIVSIDVKKDEKAIIDLSNTLGCDFETFSVDEIRTVQEKFEGSNFVLKSVGVTSVCEPCVYLDGAEILINKIKDNGITLCIGINND
;
A
#
# COMPACT_ATOMS: atom_id res chain seq x y z
N MET A 1 8.48 -3.63 8.22
CA MET A 1 9.56 -3.95 9.20
C MET A 1 9.00 -3.98 10.62
N ILE A 2 9.39 -4.97 11.44
CA ILE A 2 8.92 -5.13 12.83
C ILE A 2 10.04 -4.72 13.81
N SER A 3 9.66 -4.07 14.92
CA SER A 3 10.55 -3.74 16.04
C SER A 3 10.03 -4.25 17.38
N ILE A 4 10.87 -4.90 18.18
CA ILE A 4 10.58 -5.35 19.55
C ILE A 4 11.24 -4.41 20.55
N ILE A 5 10.47 -3.91 21.51
CA ILE A 5 10.94 -3.08 22.62
C ILE A 5 10.73 -3.84 23.94
N CYS A 6 11.84 -4.21 24.59
CA CYS A 6 11.86 -4.95 25.84
C CYS A 6 12.56 -4.12 26.94
N PRO A 7 11.83 -3.24 27.66
CA PRO A 7 12.41 -2.34 28.65
C PRO A 7 12.80 -3.03 29.98
N SER A 8 12.53 -4.32 30.12
CA SER A 8 12.81 -5.12 31.31
C SER A 8 13.65 -6.34 30.95
N PRO A 9 14.74 -6.64 31.69
CA PRO A 9 15.52 -7.87 31.49
C PRO A 9 14.71 -9.15 31.66
N LYS A 10 13.60 -9.10 32.41
CA LYS A 10 12.71 -10.26 32.61
C LYS A 10 12.02 -10.74 31.33
N GLY A 11 11.87 -9.87 30.33
CA GLY A 11 11.25 -10.20 29.05
C GLY A 11 12.23 -10.78 28.03
N LYS A 12 13.50 -11.02 28.42
CA LYS A 12 14.58 -11.38 27.52
C LYS A 12 14.26 -12.61 26.66
N ASP A 13 13.80 -13.69 27.28
CA ASP A 13 13.57 -14.96 26.57
C ASP A 13 12.46 -14.82 25.53
N ILE A 14 11.37 -14.11 25.86
CA ILE A 14 10.29 -13.76 24.92
C ILE A 14 10.86 -12.94 23.75
N ALA A 15 11.71 -11.96 24.05
CA ALA A 15 12.25 -11.03 23.07
C ALA A 15 13.18 -11.71 22.06
N TYR A 16 14.06 -12.61 22.51
CA TYR A 16 14.95 -13.34 21.62
C TYR A 16 14.21 -14.40 20.81
N THR A 17 13.24 -15.10 21.41
CA THR A 17 12.37 -16.06 20.67
C THR A 17 11.67 -15.37 19.50
N LEU A 18 11.01 -14.24 19.75
CA LEU A 18 10.34 -13.48 18.70
C LEU A 18 11.31 -12.89 17.67
N LYS A 19 12.51 -12.47 18.11
CA LYS A 19 13.51 -11.95 17.19
C LYS A 19 13.93 -12.99 16.16
N GLU A 20 14.18 -14.22 16.62
CA GLU A 20 14.61 -15.33 15.78
C GLU A 20 13.51 -15.70 14.77
N GLU A 21 12.27 -15.83 15.23
CA GLU A 21 11.14 -16.23 14.39
C GLU A 21 10.68 -15.12 13.41
N LEU A 22 10.72 -13.85 13.83
CA LEU A 22 10.20 -12.73 13.02
C LEU A 22 11.28 -11.96 12.23
N GLY A 23 12.56 -12.26 12.42
CA GLY A 23 13.66 -11.56 11.75
C GLY A 23 13.70 -10.05 12.01
N CYS A 24 13.34 -9.62 13.22
CA CYS A 24 13.02 -8.21 13.52
C CYS A 24 14.15 -7.44 14.22
N ASN A 25 13.96 -6.12 14.35
CA ASN A 25 14.80 -5.27 15.22
C ASN A 25 14.47 -5.53 16.69
N LEU A 26 15.47 -5.59 17.55
CA LEU A 26 15.30 -5.80 19.00
C LEU A 26 15.98 -4.68 19.78
N TYR A 27 15.23 -3.98 20.62
CA TYR A 27 15.74 -3.02 21.59
C TYR A 27 15.50 -3.57 22.99
N ILE A 28 16.56 -3.94 23.70
CA ILE A 28 16.44 -4.63 24.99
C ILE A 28 17.27 -3.96 26.09
N LYS A 29 16.69 -3.89 27.29
CA LYS A 29 17.42 -3.56 28.52
C LYS A 29 18.13 -4.82 29.06
N GLU A 30 19.45 -4.74 29.25
CA GLU A 30 20.24 -5.81 29.90
C GLU A 30 21.04 -5.21 31.07
N ASP A 31 20.87 -5.76 32.28
CA ASP A 31 21.51 -5.26 33.51
C ASP A 31 22.99 -5.70 33.63
N ASN A 32 23.37 -6.82 33.00
CA ASN A 32 24.73 -7.38 33.00
C ASN A 32 25.29 -7.46 31.58
N LEU A 33 25.75 -6.32 31.04
CA LEU A 33 26.63 -6.33 29.87
C LEU A 33 28.02 -6.79 30.35
N GLU A 34 28.29 -8.10 30.36
CA GLU A 34 29.65 -8.58 30.56
C GLU A 34 30.56 -7.96 29.49
N CYS A 35 31.63 -7.29 29.92
CA CYS A 35 32.71 -6.80 29.07
C CYS A 35 33.48 -7.99 28.47
N ASN A 36 32.86 -8.76 27.57
CA ASN A 36 33.60 -9.60 26.66
C ASN A 36 34.11 -8.73 25.52
N SER A 37 35.43 -8.60 25.48
CA SER A 37 36.21 -7.92 24.45
C SER A 37 35.83 -8.42 23.06
N ASN A 38 34.97 -7.64 22.38
CA ASN A 38 34.90 -7.41 20.91
C ASN A 38 33.60 -6.71 20.46
N ALA A 39 32.73 -6.27 21.39
CA ALA A 39 31.60 -5.40 21.06
C ALA A 39 31.50 -4.24 22.05
N GLN A 40 32.46 -3.30 22.01
CA GLN A 40 32.21 -1.97 22.53
C GLN A 40 31.17 -1.30 21.62
N ASN A 41 29.94 -1.13 22.12
CA ASN A 41 29.01 -0.11 21.64
C ASN A 41 28.10 0.31 22.80
N LEU A 42 28.68 1.07 23.72
CA LEU A 42 27.92 1.93 24.62
C LEU A 42 27.56 3.18 23.82
N CYS A 43 26.37 3.21 23.22
CA CYS A 43 25.88 4.44 22.59
C CYS A 43 25.50 5.46 23.66
N ASN A 44 25.97 6.70 23.49
CA ASN A 44 25.45 7.85 24.24
C ASN A 44 23.91 7.91 24.07
N ASP A 45 23.20 8.34 25.12
CA ASP A 45 21.73 8.39 25.22
C ASP A 45 20.99 9.09 24.06
N SER A 46 21.71 9.73 23.12
CA SER A 46 21.19 10.49 21.98
C SER A 46 21.03 9.72 20.67
N GLU A 47 21.76 8.63 20.41
CA GLU A 47 21.67 7.90 19.12
C GLU A 47 21.46 6.40 19.31
N VAL A 48 20.33 5.89 18.80
CA VAL A 48 19.98 4.47 18.78
C VAL A 48 20.66 3.83 17.57
N ASN A 49 21.64 2.96 17.80
CA ASN A 49 22.36 2.25 16.73
C ASN A 49 22.23 0.73 16.89
N LEU A 50 21.76 0.04 15.84
CA LEU A 50 21.50 -1.39 15.84
C LEU A 50 22.73 -2.13 15.29
N VAL A 51 23.23 -3.13 16.01
CA VAL A 51 24.23 -4.08 15.51
C VAL A 51 23.55 -5.43 15.33
N ASN A 52 23.60 -6.00 14.13
CA ASN A 52 22.86 -7.23 13.78
C ASN A 52 21.37 -7.16 14.16
N ASN A 53 20.74 -5.99 13.94
CA ASN A 53 19.36 -5.71 14.32
C ASN A 53 19.09 -5.83 15.84
N ILE A 54 20.10 -5.63 16.70
CA ILE A 54 19.95 -5.60 18.15
C ILE A 54 20.56 -4.31 18.72
N PHE A 55 19.82 -3.66 19.60
CA PHE A 55 20.27 -2.58 20.45
C PHE A 55 20.16 -3.02 21.92
N LYS A 56 21.27 -2.90 22.65
CA LYS A 56 21.37 -3.28 24.07
C LYS A 56 21.81 -2.07 24.87
N ALA A 57 21.12 -1.78 25.97
CA ALA A 57 21.52 -0.70 26.86
C ALA A 57 21.22 -1.03 28.33
N ASN A 58 22.16 -0.71 29.21
CA ASN A 58 21.95 -0.76 30.66
C ASN A 58 21.05 0.42 31.12
N LYS A 59 21.36 1.64 30.66
CA LYS A 59 20.47 2.81 30.76
C LYS A 59 19.52 2.83 29.55
N PHE A 60 18.37 2.19 29.69
CA PHE A 60 17.40 2.07 28.61
C PHE A 60 16.45 3.29 28.56
N ASN A 61 16.71 4.24 27.65
CA ASN A 61 15.80 5.37 27.43
C ASN A 61 14.62 4.95 26.54
N LEU A 62 13.52 4.55 27.18
CA LEU A 62 12.32 4.07 26.48
C LEU A 62 11.74 5.09 25.50
N HIS A 63 11.82 6.40 25.80
CA HIS A 63 11.29 7.44 24.91
C HIS A 63 12.06 7.49 23.58
N ASN A 64 13.40 7.54 23.64
CA ASN A 64 14.25 7.62 22.44
C ASN A 64 14.17 6.34 21.60
N VAL A 65 14.16 5.17 22.26
CA VAL A 65 13.98 3.88 21.59
C VAL A 65 12.64 3.82 20.89
N THR A 66 11.56 4.24 21.55
CA THR A 66 10.21 4.23 20.96
C THR A 66 10.13 5.19 19.78
N LYS A 67 10.70 6.41 19.91
CA LYS A 67 10.80 7.39 18.82
C LYS A 67 11.49 6.78 17.60
N HIS A 68 12.60 6.08 17.82
CA HIS A 68 13.35 5.42 16.75
C HIS A 68 12.52 4.29 16.10
N ALA A 69 11.93 3.41 16.91
CA ALA A 69 11.12 2.31 16.41
C ALA A 69 9.92 2.79 15.57
N VAL A 70 9.19 3.82 16.01
CA VAL A 70 8.06 4.39 15.26
C VAL A 70 8.50 4.96 13.92
N LYS A 71 9.69 5.56 13.85
CA LYS A 71 10.20 6.16 12.62
C LYS A 71 10.60 5.12 11.56
N TYR A 72 11.04 3.94 11.98
CA TYR A 72 11.67 2.95 11.11
C TYR A 72 10.95 1.59 11.08
N SER A 73 9.72 1.50 11.59
CA SER A 73 8.98 0.23 11.61
C SER A 73 7.49 0.45 11.44
N ASP A 74 6.87 -0.44 10.68
CA ASP A 74 5.42 -0.45 10.42
C ASP A 74 4.66 -1.15 11.55
N LYS A 75 5.35 -1.98 12.33
CA LYS A 75 4.79 -2.73 13.46
C LYS A 75 5.77 -2.73 14.64
N ILE A 76 5.24 -2.61 15.86
CA ILE A 76 6.00 -2.55 17.12
C ILE A 76 5.41 -3.53 18.14
N ILE A 77 6.28 -4.30 18.77
CA ILE A 77 5.93 -5.21 19.87
C ILE A 77 6.55 -4.67 21.16
N PHE A 78 5.74 -4.38 22.17
CA PHE A 78 6.21 -4.06 23.51
C PHE A 78 6.11 -5.28 24.41
N ILE A 79 7.24 -5.71 24.97
CA ILE A 79 7.29 -6.76 26.00
C ILE A 79 7.30 -6.07 27.37
N SER A 80 6.12 -5.68 27.84
CA SER A 80 5.94 -4.85 29.02
C SER A 80 4.47 -4.86 29.48
N SER A 81 4.13 -4.09 30.52
CA SER A 81 2.72 -3.84 30.82
C SER A 81 2.09 -2.87 29.81
N THR A 82 0.79 -3.02 29.54
CA THR A 82 0.05 -2.13 28.63
C THR A 82 0.20 -0.66 29.00
N GLY A 83 0.21 -0.33 30.30
CA GLY A 83 0.41 1.05 30.76
C GLY A 83 1.77 1.64 30.39
N ILE A 84 2.84 0.84 30.35
CA ILE A 84 4.16 1.28 29.91
C ILE A 84 4.14 1.53 28.40
N ALA A 85 3.62 0.55 27.63
CA ALA A 85 3.53 0.66 26.18
C ALA A 85 2.72 1.90 25.75
N VAL A 86 1.54 2.12 26.34
CA VAL A 86 0.68 3.29 26.06
C VAL A 86 1.43 4.60 26.30
N ARG A 87 2.06 4.76 27.46
CA ARG A 87 2.81 5.99 27.79
C ARG A 87 3.99 6.22 26.85
N ALA A 88 4.68 5.15 26.45
CA ALA A 88 5.82 5.23 25.56
C ALA A 88 5.43 5.67 24.15
N ILE A 89 4.32 5.13 23.62
CA ILE A 89 3.89 5.38 22.25
C ILE A 89 3.11 6.70 22.08
N THR A 90 2.38 7.15 23.11
CA THR A 90 1.48 8.31 23.06
C THR A 90 2.08 9.57 22.39
N PRO A 91 3.34 9.98 22.67
CA PRO A 91 3.92 11.18 22.05
C PRO A 91 4.09 11.10 20.53
N PHE A 92 3.94 9.93 19.93
CA PHE A 92 4.23 9.65 18.52
C PHE A 92 3.02 9.18 17.72
N ILE A 93 1.83 9.15 18.33
CA ILE A 93 0.57 8.79 17.68
C ILE A 93 0.08 9.97 16.84
N ALA A 94 -0.25 9.72 15.57
CA ALA A 94 -0.84 10.68 14.65
C ALA A 94 -2.24 10.25 14.19
N SER A 95 -2.34 9.11 13.49
CA SER A 95 -3.61 8.58 12.99
C SER A 95 -3.52 7.10 12.62
N LYS A 96 -4.65 6.37 12.72
CA LYS A 96 -4.73 4.91 12.49
C LYS A 96 -4.19 4.41 11.12
N ASP A 97 -4.13 5.28 10.12
CA ASP A 97 -3.63 5.03 8.76
C ASP A 97 -2.12 5.28 8.60
N LYS A 98 -1.48 5.95 9.57
CA LYS A 98 -0.06 6.29 9.58
C LYS A 98 0.71 5.63 10.71
N ASP A 99 0.03 5.40 11.83
CA ASP A 99 0.63 4.85 13.04
C ASP A 99 0.95 3.37 12.86
N PRO A 100 2.10 2.89 13.38
CA PRO A 100 2.45 1.49 13.29
C PRO A 100 1.44 0.60 14.03
N GLY A 101 1.31 -0.65 13.60
CA GLY A 101 0.60 -1.66 14.37
C GLY A 101 1.32 -1.94 15.69
N VAL A 102 0.66 -1.74 16.84
CA VAL A 102 1.27 -1.95 18.15
C VAL A 102 0.66 -3.16 18.85
N VAL A 103 1.50 -4.09 19.28
CA VAL A 103 1.15 -5.27 20.08
C VAL A 103 1.85 -5.20 21.42
N VAL A 104 1.16 -5.59 22.49
CA VAL A 104 1.75 -5.71 23.84
C VAL A 104 1.75 -7.16 24.27
N ILE A 105 2.85 -7.60 24.86
CA ILE A 105 3.01 -8.94 25.45
C ILE A 105 3.38 -8.76 26.92
N ASP A 106 2.63 -9.40 27.81
CA ASP A 106 2.95 -9.35 29.23
C ASP A 106 4.20 -10.18 29.56
N LEU A 107 4.90 -9.81 30.64
CA LEU A 107 6.16 -10.46 31.01
C LEU A 107 6.03 -11.93 31.44
N ALA A 108 4.82 -12.40 31.73
CA ALA A 108 4.55 -13.79 32.05
C ALA A 108 4.08 -14.60 30.82
N ASN A 109 4.10 -14.01 29.62
CA ASN A 109 3.71 -14.63 28.36
C ASN A 109 2.30 -15.25 28.38
N ASN A 110 1.34 -14.61 29.05
CA ASN A 110 -0.04 -15.09 29.06
C ASN A 110 -0.84 -14.57 27.86
N TYR A 111 -0.57 -13.33 27.44
CA TYR A 111 -1.37 -12.59 26.49
C TYR A 111 -0.53 -11.83 25.46
N SER A 112 -1.00 -11.85 24.22
CA SER A 112 -0.61 -10.92 23.17
C SER A 112 -1.80 -10.02 22.85
N ILE A 113 -1.66 -8.72 23.02
CA ILE A 113 -2.76 -7.75 23.02
C ILE A 113 -2.58 -6.78 21.85
N SER A 114 -3.56 -6.73 20.94
CA SER A 114 -3.62 -5.73 19.88
C SER A 114 -3.97 -4.37 20.49
N LEU A 115 -3.01 -3.44 20.50
CA LEU A 115 -3.12 -2.16 21.22
C LEU A 115 -3.46 -0.97 20.32
N LEU A 116 -2.80 -0.82 19.17
CA LEU A 116 -2.96 0.32 18.26
C LEU A 116 -2.91 -0.13 16.81
N SER A 117 -3.67 0.55 15.94
CA SER A 117 -3.71 0.29 14.49
C SER A 117 -3.99 -1.19 14.14
N GLY A 118 -5.04 -1.75 14.77
CA GLY A 118 -5.49 -3.14 14.60
C GLY A 118 -5.64 -3.60 13.15
N HIS A 119 -6.36 -2.81 12.34
CA HIS A 119 -6.69 -3.14 10.95
C HIS A 119 -5.56 -2.79 9.97
N LEU A 120 -5.52 -1.55 9.47
CA LEU A 120 -4.57 -1.14 8.43
C LEU A 120 -3.11 -1.30 8.87
N GLY A 121 -2.77 -0.90 10.11
CA GLY A 121 -1.43 -1.08 10.67
C GLY A 121 -1.06 -2.53 11.01
N GLY A 122 -2.02 -3.47 10.93
CA GLY A 122 -1.78 -4.90 11.03
C GLY A 122 -1.45 -5.40 12.44
N ALA A 123 -1.86 -4.69 13.50
CA ALA A 123 -1.65 -5.18 14.86
C ALA A 123 -2.50 -6.41 15.18
N ASN A 124 -3.69 -6.57 14.59
CA ASN A 124 -4.52 -7.77 14.80
C ASN A 124 -3.84 -9.02 14.23
N GLU A 125 -3.41 -8.94 12.96
CA GLU A 125 -2.64 -9.98 12.29
C GLU A 125 -1.38 -10.35 13.09
N LEU A 126 -0.58 -9.35 13.48
CA LEU A 126 0.62 -9.58 14.27
C LEU A 126 0.31 -10.19 15.64
N THR A 127 -0.81 -9.82 16.26
CA THR A 127 -1.22 -10.40 17.55
C THR A 127 -1.48 -11.90 17.43
N LEU A 128 -2.15 -12.34 16.36
CA LEU A 128 -2.39 -13.77 16.10
C LEU A 128 -1.08 -14.51 15.79
N GLU A 129 -0.20 -13.91 14.99
CA GLU A 129 1.10 -14.46 14.64
C GLU A 129 1.99 -14.65 15.89
N VAL A 130 2.12 -13.60 16.70
CA VAL A 130 2.88 -13.62 17.96
C VAL A 130 2.30 -14.64 18.94
N ALA A 131 0.97 -14.68 19.08
CA ALA A 131 0.33 -15.63 19.99
C ALA A 131 0.58 -17.09 19.58
N LYS A 132 0.63 -17.36 18.27
CA LYS A 132 1.01 -18.68 17.74
C LYS A 132 2.46 -19.02 18.04
N ILE A 133 3.40 -18.08 17.84
CA ILE A 133 4.83 -18.28 18.11
C ILE A 133 5.07 -18.56 19.59
N LEU A 134 4.46 -17.77 20.46
CA LEU A 134 4.67 -17.84 21.91
C LEU A 134 3.75 -18.82 22.63
N ASN A 135 2.82 -19.44 21.90
CA ASN A 135 1.77 -20.30 22.42
C ASN A 135 0.99 -19.65 23.58
N ASN A 136 0.55 -18.41 23.39
CA ASN A 136 -0.19 -17.62 24.38
C ASN A 136 -1.58 -17.20 23.85
N ILE A 137 -2.35 -16.43 24.64
CA ILE A 137 -3.72 -16.04 24.28
C ILE A 137 -3.74 -14.70 23.51
N PRO A 138 -4.24 -14.65 22.26
CA PRO A 138 -4.43 -13.39 21.54
C PRO A 138 -5.65 -12.63 22.07
N ILE A 139 -5.51 -11.33 22.32
CA ILE A 139 -6.56 -10.41 22.76
C ILE A 139 -6.78 -9.35 21.68
N ILE A 140 -7.86 -9.50 20.91
CA ILE A 140 -8.30 -8.57 19.86
C ILE A 140 -9.71 -8.09 20.22
N THR A 141 -9.91 -6.78 20.26
CA THR A 141 -11.18 -6.17 20.74
C THR A 141 -11.93 -5.37 19.67
N THR A 142 -11.48 -5.43 18.43
CA THR A 142 -12.10 -4.69 17.32
C THR A 142 -13.46 -5.29 16.95
N ALA A 143 -14.46 -4.43 16.74
CA ALA A 143 -15.86 -4.84 16.55
C ALA A 143 -16.10 -5.71 15.30
N THR A 144 -15.40 -5.43 14.19
CA THR A 144 -15.54 -6.15 12.92
C THR A 144 -15.02 -7.59 13.01
N ASP A 145 -13.90 -7.80 13.70
CA ASP A 145 -13.31 -9.13 13.91
C ASP A 145 -14.18 -10.02 14.80
N ASN A 146 -14.78 -9.46 15.87
CA ASN A 146 -15.71 -10.20 16.73
C ASN A 146 -16.99 -10.66 16.00
N LEU A 147 -17.40 -9.95 14.95
CA LEU A 147 -18.58 -10.27 14.13
C LEU A 147 -18.25 -11.19 12.93
N GLY A 148 -16.97 -11.43 12.66
CA GLY A 148 -16.49 -12.14 11.47
C GLY A 148 -16.78 -11.38 10.17
N ILE A 149 -16.88 -10.05 10.25
CA ILE A 149 -17.15 -9.17 9.10
C ILE A 149 -15.83 -8.53 8.67
N VAL A 150 -15.47 -8.66 7.39
CA VAL A 150 -14.29 -7.98 6.83
C VAL A 150 -14.61 -6.50 6.72
N ALA A 151 -13.74 -5.65 7.26
CA ALA A 151 -13.90 -4.20 7.14
C ALA A 151 -13.51 -3.71 5.73
N PRO A 152 -14.10 -2.63 5.20
CA PRO A 152 -13.82 -2.17 3.83
C PRO A 152 -12.35 -1.77 3.59
N ASP A 153 -11.65 -1.33 4.64
CA ASP A 153 -10.23 -0.98 4.59
C ASP A 153 -9.33 -2.22 4.53
N ILE A 154 -9.69 -3.29 5.25
CA ILE A 154 -9.05 -4.61 5.12
C ILE A 154 -9.31 -5.19 3.73
N LEU A 155 -10.56 -5.16 3.27
CA LEU A 155 -10.94 -5.60 1.93
C LEU A 155 -10.08 -4.92 0.86
N ALA A 156 -9.87 -3.61 0.99
CA ALA A 156 -9.01 -2.86 0.09
C ALA A 156 -7.55 -3.31 0.16
N LYS A 157 -7.01 -3.48 1.37
CA LYS A 157 -5.62 -3.90 1.61
C LYS A 157 -5.34 -5.29 1.04
N GLU A 158 -6.19 -6.28 1.33
CA GLU A 158 -6.02 -7.66 0.88
C GLU A 158 -6.07 -7.80 -0.65
N ASN A 159 -6.81 -6.91 -1.32
CA ASN A 159 -6.99 -6.92 -2.77
C ASN A 159 -6.13 -5.88 -3.52
N ASN A 160 -5.15 -5.26 -2.85
CA ASN A 160 -4.28 -4.22 -3.42
C ASN A 160 -5.05 -3.05 -4.07
N LEU A 161 -6.11 -2.59 -3.41
CA LEU A 161 -6.96 -1.49 -3.85
C LEU A 161 -6.64 -0.20 -3.08
N ILE A 162 -6.83 0.95 -3.72
CA ILE A 162 -6.70 2.25 -3.08
C ILE A 162 -8.04 2.66 -2.52
N ILE A 163 -8.07 3.02 -1.24
CA ILE A 163 -9.25 3.61 -0.60
C ILE A 163 -9.36 5.07 -1.07
N GLU A 164 -10.45 5.44 -1.74
CA GLU A 164 -10.67 6.82 -2.21
C GLU A 164 -10.71 7.81 -1.02
N ASP A 165 -11.49 7.47 0.01
CA ASP A 165 -11.72 8.30 1.18
C ASP A 165 -11.92 7.46 2.45
N LEU A 166 -11.03 7.62 3.42
CA LEU A 166 -11.08 6.94 4.72
C LEU A 166 -12.31 7.33 5.55
N LYS A 167 -12.91 8.51 5.35
CA LYS A 167 -14.15 8.91 6.02
C LYS A 167 -15.33 8.06 5.51
N LYS A 168 -15.41 7.82 4.20
CA LYS A 168 -16.41 6.92 3.62
C LYS A 168 -16.19 5.47 4.07
N ALA A 169 -14.94 5.03 4.19
CA ALA A 169 -14.63 3.70 4.73
C ALA A 169 -15.14 3.53 6.17
N LYS A 170 -14.96 4.55 7.02
CA LYS A 170 -15.52 4.58 8.39
C LYS A 170 -17.06 4.58 8.38
N TYR A 171 -17.68 5.35 7.48
CA TYR A 171 -19.12 5.38 7.31
C TYR A 171 -19.69 4.00 6.98
N ILE A 172 -19.14 3.33 5.96
CA ILE A 172 -19.55 1.97 5.58
C ILE A 172 -19.28 0.98 6.71
N SER A 173 -18.13 1.07 7.40
CA SER A 173 -17.81 0.22 8.56
C SER A 173 -18.85 0.35 9.67
N ALA A 174 -19.30 1.57 9.97
CA ALA A 174 -20.32 1.81 10.99
C ALA A 174 -21.67 1.18 10.61
N ILE A 175 -22.01 1.13 9.32
CA ILE A 175 -23.22 0.46 8.84
C ILE A 175 -23.09 -1.07 9.00
N LEU A 176 -21.94 -1.64 8.64
CA LEU A 176 -21.64 -3.07 8.77
C LEU A 176 -21.72 -3.57 10.22
N VAL A 177 -21.19 -2.80 11.17
CA VAL A 177 -21.20 -3.14 12.61
C VAL A 177 -22.63 -3.15 13.17
N ASN A 178 -23.55 -2.37 12.60
CA ASN A 178 -24.97 -2.38 12.96
C ASN A 178 -25.75 -3.51 12.24
N GLU A 179 -25.08 -4.60 11.89
CA GLU A 179 -25.62 -5.82 11.26
C GLU A 179 -26.39 -5.60 9.94
N LYS A 180 -26.12 -4.49 9.24
CA LYS A 180 -26.68 -4.26 7.91
C LYS A 180 -25.80 -4.90 6.85
N ILE A 181 -26.44 -5.59 5.91
CA ILE A 181 -25.78 -6.09 4.71
C ILE A 181 -25.51 -4.89 3.77
N ILE A 182 -24.25 -4.68 3.42
CA ILE A 182 -23.81 -3.65 2.48
C ILE A 182 -23.69 -4.25 1.08
N GLY A 183 -24.12 -3.51 0.07
CA GLY A 183 -23.88 -3.90 -1.31
C GLY A 183 -22.41 -3.71 -1.71
N LEU A 184 -21.85 -4.66 -2.43
CA LEU A 184 -20.52 -4.60 -3.03
C LEU A 184 -20.67 -4.84 -4.53
N LYS A 185 -20.35 -3.82 -5.32
CA LYS A 185 -20.21 -3.93 -6.78
C LYS A 185 -18.74 -4.02 -7.12
N ASP A 186 -18.35 -5.10 -7.78
CA ASP A 186 -17.01 -5.27 -8.31
C ASP A 186 -17.10 -5.33 -9.83
N ASP A 187 -16.57 -4.30 -10.50
CA ASP A 187 -16.57 -4.22 -11.97
C ASP A 187 -15.73 -5.33 -12.63
N TYR A 188 -14.93 -6.07 -11.86
CA TYR A 188 -14.02 -7.12 -12.34
C TYR A 188 -14.43 -8.54 -11.92
N GLU A 189 -15.42 -8.68 -11.03
CA GLU A 189 -15.90 -9.95 -10.48
C GLU A 189 -14.80 -10.86 -9.87
N LYS A 190 -13.81 -10.26 -9.19
CA LYS A 190 -12.66 -10.96 -8.61
C LYS A 190 -12.70 -11.11 -7.10
N ILE A 191 -13.50 -10.30 -6.42
CA ILE A 191 -13.53 -10.28 -4.97
C ILE A 191 -14.58 -11.26 -4.44
N ASP A 192 -14.12 -12.20 -3.62
CA ASP A 192 -14.98 -13.09 -2.86
C ASP A 192 -15.79 -12.32 -1.81
N ILE A 193 -17.09 -12.58 -1.79
CA ILE A 193 -18.01 -11.86 -0.89
C ILE A 193 -17.94 -12.48 0.50
N SER A 194 -17.46 -11.70 1.46
CA SER A 194 -17.45 -12.06 2.86
C SER A 194 -18.79 -11.78 3.54
N LYS A 195 -18.97 -12.33 4.74
CA LYS A 195 -20.07 -11.99 5.64
C LYS A 195 -20.18 -10.47 5.81
N GLY A 196 -21.40 -9.94 5.73
CA GLY A 196 -21.69 -8.50 5.79
C GLY A 196 -21.88 -7.83 4.43
N TYR A 197 -21.51 -8.50 3.33
CA TYR A 197 -21.69 -7.97 1.98
C TYR A 197 -22.66 -8.80 1.12
N LYS A 198 -23.30 -8.15 0.14
CA LYS A 198 -24.05 -8.79 -0.96
C LYS A 198 -23.49 -8.33 -2.30
N LYS A 199 -23.50 -9.20 -3.31
CA LYS A 199 -23.12 -8.81 -4.68
C LYS A 199 -24.12 -7.80 -5.23
N LEU A 200 -23.62 -6.78 -5.90
CA LEU A 200 -24.42 -5.85 -6.69
C LEU A 200 -24.03 -5.92 -8.16
N ASN A 201 -25.04 -5.97 -9.03
CA ASN A 201 -24.86 -5.78 -10.47
C ASN A 201 -24.99 -4.31 -10.88
N ILE A 202 -25.78 -3.54 -10.11
CA ILE A 202 -26.03 -2.11 -10.32
C ILE A 202 -25.62 -1.38 -9.05
N LEU A 203 -24.87 -0.29 -9.19
CA LEU A 203 -24.44 0.52 -8.07
C LEU A 203 -25.64 1.19 -7.37
N GLU A 204 -25.65 1.16 -6.04
CA GLU A 204 -26.64 1.83 -5.19
C GLU A 204 -25.94 2.63 -4.07
N GLU A 205 -26.65 3.54 -3.40
CA GLU A 205 -26.09 4.25 -2.23
C GLU A 205 -25.78 3.29 -1.07
N ASN A 206 -24.88 3.69 -0.16
CA ASN A 206 -24.44 2.87 0.97
C ASN A 206 -23.83 1.54 0.53
N SER A 207 -22.94 1.61 -0.47
CA SER A 207 -22.28 0.46 -1.05
C SER A 207 -20.76 0.66 -1.14
N VAL A 208 -20.06 -0.44 -1.39
CA VAL A 208 -18.66 -0.45 -1.81
C VAL A 208 -18.63 -0.68 -3.31
N TRP A 209 -17.82 0.10 -4.02
CA TRP A 209 -17.62 -0.02 -5.46
C TRP A 209 -16.15 -0.21 -5.79
N ILE A 210 -15.80 -1.38 -6.32
CA ILE A 210 -14.44 -1.68 -6.82
C ILE A 210 -14.40 -1.38 -8.30
N THR A 211 -13.57 -0.41 -8.69
CA THR A 211 -13.54 0.09 -10.07
C THR A 211 -12.27 0.88 -10.36
N ASN A 212 -12.05 1.23 -11.62
CA ASN A 212 -11.11 2.26 -12.07
C ASN A 212 -11.83 3.50 -12.62
N LYS A 213 -13.15 3.56 -12.50
CA LYS A 213 -13.98 4.68 -13.00
C LYS A 213 -14.20 5.75 -11.94
N ILE A 214 -14.58 6.95 -12.39
CA ILE A 214 -14.92 8.06 -11.49
C ILE A 214 -16.38 7.93 -11.05
N GLU A 215 -17.30 7.70 -11.98
CA GLU A 215 -18.73 7.58 -11.71
C GLU A 215 -19.38 6.55 -12.65
N GLU A 216 -20.53 6.00 -12.28
CA GLU A 216 -21.32 5.11 -13.15
C GLU A 216 -22.70 5.70 -13.43
N ASN A 217 -23.33 6.27 -12.41
CA ASN A 217 -24.63 6.91 -12.50
C ASN A 217 -24.60 8.28 -11.81
N PRO A 218 -24.83 9.39 -12.56
CA PRO A 218 -24.86 10.75 -11.98
C PRO A 218 -25.99 10.99 -10.96
N ALA A 219 -27.01 10.13 -10.91
CA ALA A 219 -28.13 10.28 -9.98
C ALA A 219 -27.82 9.80 -8.54
N LEU A 220 -26.69 9.13 -8.32
CA LEU A 220 -26.30 8.59 -7.01
C LEU A 220 -25.54 9.63 -6.17
N ASP A 221 -25.76 9.60 -4.86
CA ASP A 221 -24.92 10.34 -3.91
C ASP A 221 -23.62 9.59 -3.60
N TYR A 222 -22.55 9.94 -4.33
CA TYR A 222 -21.21 9.36 -4.12
C TYR A 222 -20.59 9.69 -2.76
N SER A 223 -21.17 10.60 -1.96
CA SER A 223 -20.73 10.79 -0.57
C SER A 223 -21.01 9.57 0.31
N LYS A 224 -21.98 8.72 -0.09
CA LYS A 224 -22.36 7.47 0.59
C LYS A 224 -21.82 6.21 -0.07
N ILE A 225 -20.99 6.34 -1.10
CA ILE A 225 -20.40 5.21 -1.82
C ILE A 225 -18.91 5.21 -1.59
N LEU A 226 -18.40 4.13 -1.00
CA LEU A 226 -16.96 3.95 -0.87
C LEU A 226 -16.41 3.38 -2.17
N ARG A 227 -15.63 4.17 -2.90
CA ARG A 227 -14.86 3.69 -4.05
C ARG A 227 -13.54 3.08 -3.60
N LEU A 228 -13.30 1.83 -3.98
CA LEU A 228 -12.02 1.15 -3.87
C LEU A 228 -11.40 1.05 -5.26
N ILE A 229 -10.32 1.78 -5.48
CA ILE A 229 -9.77 2.01 -6.81
C ILE A 229 -8.76 0.90 -7.14
N LYS A 230 -9.02 0.16 -8.22
CA LYS A 230 -8.09 -0.84 -8.75
C LYS A 230 -7.04 -0.17 -9.63
N LYS A 231 -5.75 -0.37 -9.33
CA LYS A 231 -4.63 0.05 -10.19
C LYS A 231 -4.44 -0.91 -11.35
N ASN A 232 -5.08 -0.65 -12.48
CA ASN A 232 -5.01 -1.52 -13.66
C ASN A 232 -4.92 -0.79 -15.00
N LEU A 233 -4.80 0.54 -15.02
CA LEU A 233 -4.65 1.30 -16.26
C LEU A 233 -3.20 1.38 -16.69
N ILE A 234 -2.95 1.10 -17.97
CA ILE A 234 -1.64 1.18 -18.61
C ILE A 234 -1.67 2.31 -19.63
N LEU A 235 -0.79 3.29 -19.51
CA LEU A 235 -0.75 4.43 -20.43
C LEU A 235 0.37 4.24 -21.44
N GLY A 236 0.02 3.97 -22.70
CA GLY A 236 0.94 4.13 -23.82
C GLY A 236 1.12 5.60 -24.10
N ILE A 237 2.36 6.10 -24.04
CA ILE A 237 2.63 7.53 -24.26
C ILE A 237 3.69 7.71 -25.34
N GLY A 238 3.39 8.61 -26.28
CA GLY A 238 4.36 9.17 -27.22
C GLY A 238 4.26 10.70 -27.23
N CYS A 239 5.38 11.38 -27.36
CA CYS A 239 5.42 12.85 -27.46
C CYS A 239 6.64 13.30 -28.27
N ARG A 240 6.72 14.59 -28.61
CA ARG A 240 7.95 15.17 -29.18
C ARG A 240 9.03 15.27 -28.10
N ARG A 241 10.30 15.32 -28.50
CA ARG A 241 11.40 15.61 -27.55
C ARG A 241 11.16 16.95 -26.86
N ASP A 242 11.54 17.04 -25.60
CA ASP A 242 11.43 18.24 -24.77
C ASP A 242 9.99 18.76 -24.64
N THR A 243 9.02 17.84 -24.63
CA THR A 243 7.62 18.21 -24.37
C THR A 243 7.54 18.76 -22.94
N PRO A 244 6.89 19.91 -22.67
CA PRO A 244 6.73 20.39 -21.30
C PRO A 244 5.95 19.38 -20.44
N SER A 245 6.46 19.06 -19.25
CA SER A 245 5.87 18.06 -18.35
C SER A 245 4.43 18.39 -17.98
N GLU A 246 4.14 19.66 -17.66
CA GLU A 246 2.80 20.16 -17.36
C GLU A 246 1.82 19.90 -18.50
N LYS A 247 2.26 20.14 -19.74
CA LYS A 247 1.44 19.90 -20.93
C LYS A 247 1.09 18.43 -21.12
N LEU A 248 2.04 17.53 -20.82
CA LEU A 248 1.79 16.09 -20.88
C LEU A 248 0.81 15.65 -19.78
N GLU A 249 1.01 16.14 -18.55
CA GLU A 249 0.13 15.84 -17.43
C GLU A 249 -1.30 16.33 -17.67
N GLU A 250 -1.48 17.56 -18.15
CA GLU A 250 -2.79 18.11 -18.51
C GLU A 250 -3.48 17.27 -19.58
N CYS A 251 -2.74 16.85 -20.61
CA CYS A 251 -3.25 15.99 -21.66
C CYS A 251 -3.74 14.64 -21.10
N VAL A 252 -2.94 13.99 -20.25
CA VAL A 252 -3.31 12.71 -19.63
C VAL A 252 -4.52 12.87 -18.71
N ARG A 253 -4.52 13.89 -17.83
CA ARG A 253 -5.66 14.19 -16.92
C ARG A 253 -6.95 14.41 -17.69
N LYS A 254 -6.89 15.23 -18.75
CA LYS A 254 -8.03 15.51 -19.62
C LYS A 254 -8.60 14.23 -20.22
N HIS A 255 -7.77 13.39 -20.83
CA HIS A 255 -8.25 12.19 -21.52
C HIS A 255 -8.69 11.07 -20.57
N LEU A 256 -8.10 10.94 -19.38
CA LEU A 256 -8.62 10.04 -18.35
C LEU A 256 -10.01 10.51 -17.89
N LEU A 257 -10.18 11.80 -17.59
CA LEU A 257 -11.47 12.36 -17.17
C LEU A 257 -12.55 12.21 -18.26
N LEU A 258 -12.23 12.51 -19.53
CA LEU A 258 -13.16 12.36 -20.65
C LEU A 258 -13.64 10.92 -20.85
N ASN A 259 -12.79 9.94 -20.49
CA ASN A 259 -13.13 8.53 -20.56
C ASN A 259 -13.64 7.97 -19.22
N ASN A 260 -13.94 8.84 -18.24
CA ASN A 260 -14.44 8.46 -16.93
C ASN A 260 -13.50 7.47 -16.20
N LEU A 261 -12.19 7.73 -16.26
CA LEU A 261 -11.14 6.92 -15.64
C LEU A 261 -10.46 7.70 -14.52
N GLU A 262 -10.31 7.03 -13.38
CA GLU A 262 -9.65 7.57 -12.20
C GLU A 262 -8.13 7.59 -12.41
N ILE A 263 -7.51 8.75 -12.20
CA ILE A 263 -6.07 8.92 -12.40
C ILE A 263 -5.24 8.08 -11.43
N LYS A 264 -5.75 7.85 -10.21
CA LYS A 264 -5.11 6.95 -9.25
C LYS A 264 -5.12 5.48 -9.70
N ALA A 265 -5.93 5.10 -10.69
CA ALA A 265 -5.96 3.75 -11.25
C ALA A 265 -4.81 3.47 -12.24
N VAL A 266 -3.99 4.48 -12.59
CA VAL A 266 -2.81 4.30 -13.42
C VAL A 266 -1.78 3.43 -12.69
N LYS A 267 -1.52 2.25 -13.26
CA LYS A 267 -0.56 1.27 -12.75
C LYS A 267 0.83 1.48 -13.35
N LYS A 268 0.90 1.78 -14.66
CA LYS A 268 2.16 1.86 -15.40
C LYS A 268 2.03 2.80 -16.61
N ILE A 269 3.13 3.42 -17.00
CA ILE A 269 3.32 4.12 -18.27
C ILE A 269 4.29 3.31 -19.13
N VAL A 270 3.99 3.17 -20.41
CA VAL A 270 4.82 2.44 -21.38
C VAL A 270 5.14 3.29 -22.61
N SER A 271 6.36 3.15 -23.14
CA SER A 271 6.80 3.84 -24.35
C SER A 271 7.89 3.05 -25.10
N ILE A 272 8.50 3.67 -26.11
CA ILE A 272 9.65 3.13 -26.84
C ILE A 272 10.98 3.56 -26.19
N ASP A 273 12.04 2.78 -26.35
CA ASP A 273 13.37 3.04 -25.74
C ASP A 273 13.95 4.43 -26.02
N VAL A 274 13.68 5.00 -27.19
CA VAL A 274 14.13 6.38 -27.50
C VAL A 274 13.49 7.41 -26.56
N LYS A 275 12.51 7.03 -25.75
CA LYS A 275 11.83 7.86 -24.74
C LYS A 275 12.21 7.55 -23.30
N LYS A 276 13.15 6.64 -23.05
CA LYS A 276 13.59 6.29 -21.69
C LYS A 276 14.11 7.47 -20.87
N ASP A 277 14.64 8.49 -21.53
CA ASP A 277 15.20 9.72 -20.94
C ASP A 277 14.30 10.94 -21.12
N GLU A 278 13.05 10.77 -21.56
CA GLU A 278 12.12 11.88 -21.78
C GLU A 278 11.60 12.42 -20.44
N LYS A 279 12.08 13.61 -20.06
CA LYS A 279 11.75 14.27 -18.79
C LYS A 279 10.25 14.35 -18.52
N ALA A 280 9.44 14.66 -19.54
CA ALA A 280 8.00 14.77 -19.39
C ALA A 280 7.34 13.48 -18.90
N ILE A 281 7.78 12.33 -19.43
CA ILE A 281 7.22 11.02 -19.11
C ILE A 281 7.69 10.57 -17.72
N ILE A 282 8.97 10.80 -17.41
CA ILE A 282 9.55 10.53 -16.09
C ILE A 282 8.85 11.36 -15.01
N ASP A 283 8.67 12.66 -15.24
CA ASP A 283 7.95 13.54 -14.32
C ASP A 283 6.51 13.07 -14.11
N LEU A 284 5.80 12.68 -15.18
CA LEU A 284 4.44 12.15 -15.07
C LEU A 284 4.41 10.85 -14.24
N SER A 285 5.31 9.90 -14.49
CA SER A 285 5.43 8.64 -13.73
C SER A 285 5.65 8.92 -12.25
N ASN A 286 6.54 9.86 -11.91
CA ASN A 286 6.79 10.28 -10.53
C ASN A 286 5.56 10.93 -9.89
N THR A 287 4.88 11.84 -10.61
CA THR A 287 3.66 12.50 -10.14
C THR A 287 2.53 11.51 -9.86
N LEU A 288 2.40 10.47 -10.70
CA LEU A 288 1.38 9.43 -10.54
C LEU A 288 1.78 8.33 -9.55
N GLY A 289 3.07 8.24 -9.19
CA GLY A 289 3.61 7.16 -8.38
C GLY A 289 3.38 5.79 -9.05
N CYS A 290 3.68 5.71 -10.35
CA CYS A 290 3.53 4.51 -11.17
C CYS A 290 4.81 4.17 -11.93
N ASP A 291 4.96 2.93 -12.34
CA ASP A 291 6.17 2.47 -13.05
C ASP A 291 6.23 3.06 -14.46
N PHE A 292 7.44 3.31 -14.97
CA PHE A 292 7.69 3.67 -16.36
C PHE A 292 8.60 2.63 -17.02
N GLU A 293 8.11 2.00 -18.08
CA GLU A 293 8.81 0.96 -18.83
C GLU A 293 8.92 1.34 -20.31
N THR A 294 9.97 0.88 -20.97
CA THR A 294 10.16 1.06 -22.41
C THR A 294 10.40 -0.26 -23.12
N PHE A 295 9.97 -0.30 -24.37
CA PHE A 295 10.21 -1.41 -25.29
C PHE A 295 11.15 -1.00 -26.40
N SER A 296 12.00 -1.94 -26.82
CA SER A 296 12.89 -1.77 -27.95
C SER A 296 12.14 -1.74 -29.28
N VAL A 297 12.79 -1.17 -30.28
CA VAL A 297 12.33 -1.17 -31.68
C VAL A 297 12.05 -2.59 -32.17
N ASP A 298 12.90 -3.55 -31.78
CA ASP A 298 12.78 -4.94 -32.24
C ASP A 298 11.59 -5.65 -31.59
N GLU A 299 11.33 -5.42 -30.31
CA GLU A 299 10.13 -5.92 -29.61
C GLU A 299 8.86 -5.37 -30.25
N ILE A 300 8.79 -4.05 -30.48
CA ILE A 300 7.64 -3.40 -31.11
C ILE A 300 7.39 -3.94 -32.52
N ARG A 301 8.45 -4.19 -33.28
CA ARG A 301 8.35 -4.74 -34.64
C ARG A 301 7.66 -6.11 -34.68
N THR A 302 7.77 -6.92 -33.62
CA THR A 302 7.12 -8.24 -33.57
C THR A 302 5.58 -8.16 -33.56
N VAL A 303 5.01 -7.03 -33.13
CA VAL A 303 3.55 -6.85 -33.00
C VAL A 303 2.99 -5.73 -33.88
N GLN A 304 3.84 -4.97 -34.59
CA GLN A 304 3.44 -3.75 -35.30
C GLN A 304 2.33 -3.98 -36.36
N GLU A 305 2.29 -5.16 -36.99
CA GLU A 305 1.32 -5.50 -38.04
C GLU A 305 -0.12 -5.62 -37.51
N LYS A 306 -0.29 -5.69 -36.18
CA LYS A 306 -1.61 -5.70 -35.52
C LYS A 306 -2.23 -4.30 -35.42
N PHE A 307 -1.48 -3.24 -35.74
CA PHE A 307 -1.87 -1.87 -35.46
C PHE A 307 -1.74 -0.97 -36.70
N GLU A 308 -2.56 0.08 -36.76
CA GLU A 308 -2.46 1.06 -37.82
C GLU A 308 -1.15 1.84 -37.75
N GLY A 309 -0.37 1.70 -38.83
CA GLY A 309 0.94 2.29 -38.98
C GLY A 309 0.96 3.72 -39.53
N SER A 310 2.08 4.41 -39.34
CA SER A 310 2.37 5.71 -39.93
C SER A 310 3.76 5.75 -40.55
N ASN A 311 3.83 6.15 -41.82
CA ASN A 311 5.10 6.38 -42.53
C ASN A 311 5.97 7.45 -41.84
N PHE A 312 5.36 8.41 -41.15
CA PHE A 312 6.09 9.42 -40.38
C PHE A 312 6.81 8.81 -39.18
N VAL A 313 6.14 7.92 -38.44
CA VAL A 313 6.70 7.22 -37.28
C VAL A 313 7.79 6.25 -37.73
N LEU A 314 7.54 5.51 -38.81
CA LEU A 314 8.54 4.59 -39.39
C LEU A 314 9.86 5.29 -39.72
N LYS A 315 9.78 6.47 -40.36
CA LYS A 315 10.97 7.28 -40.67
C LYS A 315 11.66 7.85 -39.43
N SER A 316 10.92 8.08 -38.34
CA SER A 316 11.43 8.75 -37.14
C SER A 316 12.09 7.78 -36.16
N VAL A 317 11.50 6.60 -35.98
CA VAL A 317 11.88 5.65 -34.91
C VAL A 317 12.03 4.20 -35.38
N GLY A 318 11.83 3.91 -36.67
CA GLY A 318 12.06 2.58 -37.24
C GLY A 318 10.92 1.56 -37.06
N VAL A 319 9.76 2.00 -36.58
CA VAL A 319 8.51 1.21 -36.43
C VAL A 319 7.30 2.02 -36.87
N THR A 320 6.21 1.36 -37.27
CA THR A 320 5.05 2.04 -37.84
C THR A 320 4.10 2.63 -36.78
N SER A 321 4.07 2.07 -35.57
CA SER A 321 3.33 2.57 -34.42
C SER A 321 4.15 2.33 -33.14
N VAL A 322 3.84 3.06 -32.07
CA VAL A 322 4.53 2.95 -30.77
C VAL A 322 3.51 2.77 -29.67
N CYS A 323 2.57 3.71 -29.56
CA CYS A 323 1.65 3.83 -28.45
C CYS A 323 0.86 2.54 -28.15
N GLU A 324 0.12 2.02 -29.14
CA GLU A 324 -0.70 0.81 -29.01
C GLU A 324 0.17 -0.47 -28.91
N PRO A 325 1.22 -0.66 -29.74
CA PRO A 325 2.16 -1.78 -29.56
C PRO A 325 2.76 -1.89 -28.16
N CYS A 326 3.19 -0.78 -27.55
CA CYS A 326 3.79 -0.80 -26.21
C CYS A 326 2.77 -1.22 -25.14
N VAL A 327 1.52 -0.74 -25.24
CA VAL A 327 0.43 -1.18 -24.35
C VAL A 327 0.16 -2.67 -24.52
N TYR A 328 0.14 -3.15 -25.76
CA TYR A 328 -0.05 -4.57 -26.05
C TYR A 328 1.11 -5.45 -25.56
N LEU A 329 2.35 -4.99 -25.69
CA LEU A 329 3.54 -5.71 -25.22
C LEU A 329 3.61 -5.81 -23.69
N ASP A 330 3.04 -4.85 -22.96
CA ASP A 330 2.84 -4.96 -21.50
C ASP A 330 1.85 -6.08 -21.11
N GLY A 331 1.11 -6.62 -22.08
CA GLY A 331 0.05 -7.61 -21.86
C GLY A 331 -1.32 -7.00 -21.58
N ALA A 332 -1.47 -5.68 -21.77
CA ALA A 332 -2.73 -4.99 -21.55
C ALA A 332 -3.69 -5.13 -22.74
N GLU A 333 -4.99 -5.20 -22.45
CA GLU A 333 -6.03 -5.05 -23.46
C GLU A 333 -6.21 -3.57 -23.77
N ILE A 334 -6.35 -3.20 -25.05
CA ILE A 334 -6.56 -1.80 -25.44
C ILE A 334 -8.00 -1.40 -25.11
N LEU A 335 -8.14 -0.51 -24.14
CA LEU A 335 -9.42 0.08 -23.74
C LEU A 335 -9.76 1.28 -24.63
N ILE A 336 -8.79 2.17 -24.85
CA ILE A 336 -8.92 3.35 -25.70
C ILE A 336 -7.79 3.37 -26.73
N ASN A 337 -8.17 3.33 -28.00
CA ASN A 337 -7.26 3.44 -29.14
C ASN A 337 -6.47 4.75 -29.12
N LYS A 338 -5.44 4.84 -29.96
CA LYS A 338 -4.55 5.99 -30.06
C LYS A 338 -5.27 7.33 -30.23
N ILE A 339 -5.13 8.19 -29.22
CA ILE A 339 -5.51 9.60 -29.21
C ILE A 339 -4.31 10.45 -29.61
N LYS A 340 -4.51 11.48 -30.44
CA LYS A 340 -3.52 12.51 -30.77
C LYS A 340 -4.01 13.86 -30.29
N ASP A 341 -3.25 14.52 -29.41
CA ASP A 341 -3.60 15.84 -28.87
C ASP A 341 -2.33 16.71 -28.78
N ASN A 342 -2.27 17.78 -29.59
CA ASN A 342 -1.21 18.80 -29.53
C ASN A 342 0.24 18.28 -29.54
N GLY A 343 0.51 17.22 -30.30
CA GLY A 343 1.84 16.61 -30.42
C GLY A 343 2.15 15.52 -29.38
N ILE A 344 1.18 15.21 -28.52
CA ILE A 344 1.16 14.04 -27.62
C ILE A 344 0.27 12.97 -28.24
N THR A 345 0.67 11.73 -28.06
CA THR A 345 -0.07 10.53 -28.42
C THR A 345 -0.30 9.71 -27.16
N LEU A 346 -1.54 9.32 -26.90
CA LEU A 346 -1.93 8.54 -25.72
C LEU A 346 -2.75 7.33 -26.17
N CYS A 347 -2.51 6.18 -25.56
CA CYS A 347 -3.33 4.98 -25.66
C CYS A 347 -3.56 4.49 -24.23
N ILE A 348 -4.75 4.00 -23.93
CA ILE A 348 -5.10 3.52 -22.60
C ILE A 348 -5.41 2.04 -22.70
N GLY A 349 -4.61 1.23 -22.03
CA GLY A 349 -4.85 -0.19 -21.84
C GLY A 349 -5.37 -0.50 -20.43
N ILE A 350 -5.89 -1.70 -20.27
CA ILE A 350 -6.36 -2.25 -19.01
C ILE A 350 -5.78 -3.65 -18.79
N ASN A 351 -5.25 -3.90 -17.60
CA ASN A 351 -4.86 -5.25 -17.19
C ASN A 351 -5.99 -5.86 -16.38
N ASN A 352 -6.56 -6.93 -16.91
CA ASN A 352 -7.63 -7.68 -16.25
C ASN A 352 -7.07 -8.70 -15.24
N ASP A 353 -5.88 -8.48 -14.68
CA ASP A 353 -5.15 -9.37 -13.74
C ASP A 353 -5.27 -8.96 -12.26
#